data_AF-A0A7S2NF83-F1
#
_entry.id   AF-A0A7S2NF83-F1
#
_cell.length_a   1.000
_cell.length_b   1.000
_cell.length_c   1.000
_cell.angle_alpha   90.00
_cell.angle_beta   90.00
_cell.angle_gamma   90.00
#
_symmetry.space_group_name_H-M   'P 1'
#
loop_
_entity.id
_entity.type
_entity.pdbx_description
1 polymer ?
#
loop_
_entity_poly.entity_id
_entity_poly.type
_entity_poly.pdbx_seq_one_letter_code
_entity_poly.pdbx_strand_id
1 'polypeptide(L)'
;AMDAFARRIVAHFGGTVTGASEADVAIRNASRLGDLVAVLEQRPAWAAWDNSTACTLPDLADTSATVALGLSLEYHCMNMRYFTCELIPAECRQSLSDQADYALSVHAMEHDWNSTHQCYYKGRLIYAQPRRSVPANGSACVVSRDPLTTALTDEGYQAMLRQGDARNIVVFTRRVAIEGLGYEIRDEAGFEALALSPPLSMFDLRAILQAATATWLCLRGPDAVCEVVAETAEGSTSGYGGASADLAWRTWAFAALGGLVLVSLLCAW
;
A
#
# COMPACT_ATOMS: atom_id res chain seq x y z
N ALA A 1 1.90 36.95 14.44
CA ALA A 1 2.42 35.92 15.39
C ALA A 1 1.44 34.74 15.54
N MET A 2 0.19 34.98 15.94
CA MET A 2 -0.81 33.91 16.13
C MET A 2 -1.22 33.20 14.85
N ASP A 3 -1.43 33.91 13.74
CA ASP A 3 -1.71 33.28 12.44
C ASP A 3 -0.59 32.33 11.97
N ALA A 4 0.67 32.74 12.12
CA ALA A 4 1.83 31.90 11.79
C ALA A 4 1.90 30.65 12.68
N PHE A 5 1.60 30.79 13.97
CA PHE A 5 1.50 29.65 14.88
C PHE A 5 0.35 28.71 14.48
N ALA A 6 -0.83 29.25 14.16
CA ALA A 6 -2.01 28.51 13.70
C ALA A 6 -1.70 27.66 12.48
N ARG A 7 -1.09 28.26 11.46
CA ARG A 7 -0.69 27.54 10.25
C ARG A 7 0.33 26.46 10.56
N ARG A 8 1.35 26.75 11.39
CA ARG A 8 2.38 25.78 11.75
C ARG A 8 1.84 24.59 12.52
N ILE A 9 0.99 24.82 13.52
CA ILE A 9 0.45 23.72 14.33
C ILE A 9 -0.53 22.90 13.50
N VAL A 10 -1.41 23.52 12.71
CA VAL A 10 -2.34 22.78 11.84
C VAL A 10 -1.58 21.99 10.78
N ALA A 11 -0.52 22.56 10.19
CA ALA A 11 0.37 21.83 9.26
C ALA A 11 1.10 20.67 9.95
N HIS A 12 1.51 20.84 11.20
CA HIS A 12 2.11 19.77 12.01
C HIS A 12 1.15 18.60 12.25
N PHE A 13 -0.16 18.81 12.08
CA PHE A 13 -1.18 17.76 12.12
C PHE A 13 -1.65 17.31 10.72
N GLY A 14 -0.98 17.74 9.65
CA GLY A 14 -1.31 17.37 8.27
C GLY A 14 -2.45 18.18 7.66
N GLY A 15 -2.85 19.26 8.31
CA GLY A 15 -3.92 20.14 7.85
C GLY A 15 -3.42 21.42 7.22
N THR A 16 -4.34 22.17 6.63
CA THR A 16 -4.14 23.57 6.25
C THR A 16 -5.29 24.42 6.74
N VAL A 17 -4.99 25.58 7.30
CA VAL A 17 -6.00 26.55 7.75
C VAL A 17 -6.76 27.09 6.52
N THR A 18 -8.09 26.96 6.55
CA THR A 18 -9.00 27.53 5.54
C THR A 18 -9.83 28.68 6.13
N GLY A 19 -10.16 28.64 7.42
CA GLY A 19 -10.83 29.70 8.18
C GLY A 19 -9.90 30.33 9.22
N ALA A 20 -9.25 31.45 8.87
CA ALA A 20 -8.25 32.08 9.74
C ALA A 20 -8.84 32.68 11.02
N SER A 21 -10.05 33.23 10.95
CA SER A 21 -10.76 33.80 12.11
C SER A 21 -11.09 32.76 13.15
N GLU A 22 -11.63 31.62 12.73
CA GLU A 22 -12.04 30.51 13.57
C GLU A 22 -10.82 29.82 14.19
N ALA A 23 -9.73 29.68 13.41
CA ALA A 23 -8.46 29.20 13.91
C ALA A 23 -7.90 30.11 15.01
N ASP A 24 -7.95 31.44 14.83
CA ASP A 24 -7.47 32.40 15.84
C ASP A 24 -8.31 32.33 17.13
N VAL A 25 -9.64 32.22 17.02
CA VAL A 25 -10.53 32.02 18.17
C VAL A 25 -10.21 30.71 18.89
N ALA A 26 -10.05 29.60 18.16
CA ALA A 26 -9.73 28.30 18.75
C ALA A 26 -8.40 28.32 19.51
N ILE A 27 -7.38 28.98 18.94
CA ILE A 27 -6.04 29.07 19.53
C ILE A 27 -6.03 29.96 20.76
N ARG A 28 -6.74 31.09 20.74
CA ARG A 28 -6.85 31.99 21.91
C ARG A 28 -7.59 31.35 23.07
N ASN A 29 -8.57 30.49 22.77
CA ASN A 29 -9.33 29.76 23.79
C ASN A 29 -8.59 28.55 24.34
N ALA A 30 -7.55 28.06 23.65
CA ALA A 30 -6.71 26.98 24.14
C ALA A 30 -5.73 27.50 25.20
N SER A 31 -5.95 27.10 26.46
CA SER A 31 -5.11 27.53 27.58
C SER A 31 -3.79 26.75 27.67
N ARG A 32 -3.75 25.56 27.06
CA ARG A 32 -2.58 24.67 26.98
C ARG A 32 -2.47 24.05 25.59
N LEU A 33 -1.27 23.61 25.21
CA LEU A 33 -1.07 22.86 23.97
C LEU A 33 -1.98 21.63 23.89
N GLY A 34 -2.20 20.92 25.00
CA GLY A 34 -3.11 19.77 25.05
C GLY A 34 -4.56 20.10 24.68
N ASP A 35 -5.06 21.29 25.03
CA ASP A 35 -6.42 21.72 24.67
C ASP A 35 -6.52 21.95 23.16
N LEU A 36 -5.48 22.56 22.59
CA LEU A 36 -5.38 22.80 21.15
C LEU A 36 -5.26 21.48 20.37
N VAL A 37 -4.49 20.52 20.88
CA VAL A 37 -4.41 19.17 20.31
C VAL A 37 -5.79 18.51 20.30
N ALA A 38 -6.54 18.58 21.42
CA ALA A 38 -7.89 18.02 21.50
C ALA A 38 -8.86 18.66 20.49
N VAL A 39 -8.73 19.96 20.22
CA VAL A 39 -9.51 20.64 19.16
C VAL A 39 -9.10 20.12 17.78
N LEU A 40 -7.81 20.03 17.49
CA LEU A 40 -7.31 19.57 16.18
C LEU A 40 -7.62 18.09 15.93
N GLU A 41 -7.69 17.26 16.98
CA GLU A 41 -8.14 15.86 16.93
C GLU A 41 -9.58 15.72 16.42
N GLN A 42 -10.42 16.74 16.63
CA GLN A 42 -11.79 16.74 16.11
C GLN A 42 -11.89 17.09 14.61
N ARG A 43 -10.75 17.30 13.93
CA ARG A 43 -10.69 17.71 12.52
C ARG A 43 -11.66 18.86 12.20
N PRO A 44 -11.50 20.02 12.84
CA PRO A 44 -12.42 21.14 12.70
C PRO A 44 -12.55 21.61 11.25
N ALA A 45 -13.76 22.07 10.89
CA ALA A 45 -14.11 22.50 9.53
C ALA A 45 -13.35 23.76 9.05
N TRP A 46 -12.78 24.53 9.97
CA TRP A 46 -11.93 25.68 9.64
C TRP A 46 -10.51 25.29 9.20
N ALA A 47 -10.21 23.99 9.19
CA ALA A 47 -9.02 23.42 8.57
C ALA A 47 -9.41 22.38 7.53
N ALA A 48 -8.68 22.35 6.41
CA ALA A 48 -8.72 21.26 5.45
C ALA A 48 -7.70 20.20 5.84
N TRP A 49 -8.13 18.94 5.88
CA TRP A 49 -7.31 17.80 6.27
C TRP A 49 -7.01 16.95 5.06
N ASP A 50 -5.74 16.63 4.85
CA ASP A 50 -5.39 15.72 3.77
C ASP A 50 -5.63 14.27 4.19
N ASN A 51 -6.24 13.49 3.29
CA ASN A 51 -6.44 12.07 3.50
C ASN A 51 -5.26 11.25 2.99
N SER A 52 -4.39 11.83 2.16
CA SER A 52 -3.14 11.19 1.71
C SER A 52 -2.05 11.17 2.77
N THR A 53 -2.20 11.96 3.85
CA THR A 53 -1.15 12.15 4.84
C THR A 53 -0.74 10.85 5.52
N ALA A 54 0.55 10.52 5.43
CA ALA A 54 1.16 9.42 6.16
C ALA A 54 2.01 9.93 7.32
N CYS A 55 2.18 9.10 8.35
CA CYS A 55 3.12 9.38 9.43
C CYS A 55 4.54 9.06 8.96
N THR A 56 5.39 10.07 8.84
CA THR A 56 6.79 9.93 8.45
C THR A 56 7.68 10.69 9.41
N LEU A 57 8.98 10.49 9.31
CA LEU A 57 9.92 11.32 10.03
C LEU A 57 9.92 12.77 9.51
N PRO A 58 10.14 13.76 10.41
CA PRO A 58 10.57 15.08 9.98
C PRO A 58 11.93 14.98 9.28
N ASP A 59 12.29 16.00 8.52
CA ASP A 59 13.62 16.06 7.91
C ASP A 59 14.64 16.30 9.03
N LEU A 60 15.35 15.24 9.42
CA LEU A 60 16.24 15.24 10.58
C LEU A 60 17.66 15.56 10.11
N ALA A 61 18.08 16.81 10.26
CA ALA A 61 19.45 17.24 9.98
C ALA A 61 20.47 16.84 11.06
N ASP A 62 20.03 16.35 12.23
CA ASP A 62 20.87 16.17 13.42
C ASP A 62 20.93 14.72 13.95
N THR A 63 22.13 14.31 14.36
CA THR A 63 22.47 12.98 14.88
C THR A 63 21.86 12.64 16.24
N SER A 64 21.50 13.63 17.06
CA SER A 64 20.77 13.41 18.33
C SER A 64 19.37 12.85 18.11
N ALA A 65 18.82 13.00 16.91
CA ALA A 65 17.53 12.45 16.56
C ALA A 65 17.56 10.92 16.38
N THR A 66 18.73 10.30 16.16
CA THR A 66 18.85 8.86 15.88
C THR A 66 18.46 7.97 17.06
N VAL A 67 18.81 8.34 18.30
CA VAL A 67 18.43 7.55 19.49
C VAL A 67 16.92 7.60 19.70
N ALA A 68 16.34 8.79 19.60
CA ALA A 68 14.93 8.97 19.82
C ALA A 68 14.09 8.42 18.65
N LEU A 69 14.67 8.39 17.45
CA LEU A 69 14.17 7.66 16.29
C LEU A 69 14.10 6.15 16.58
N GLY A 70 15.18 5.56 17.11
CA GLY A 70 15.21 4.15 17.49
C GLY A 70 14.13 3.79 18.51
N LEU A 71 13.95 4.61 19.54
CA LEU A 71 12.88 4.43 20.53
C LEU A 71 11.48 4.57 19.93
N SER A 72 11.31 5.47 18.95
CA SER A 72 10.02 5.65 18.27
C SER A 72 9.69 4.45 17.39
N LEU A 73 10.67 3.97 16.63
CA LEU A 73 10.56 2.75 15.84
C LEU A 73 10.20 1.56 16.74
N GLU A 74 10.96 1.32 17.81
CA GLU A 74 10.70 0.23 18.77
C GLU A 74 9.29 0.30 19.34
N TYR A 75 8.86 1.48 19.80
CA TYR A 75 7.51 1.69 20.30
C TYR A 75 6.45 1.31 19.24
N HIS A 76 6.54 1.83 18.02
CA HIS A 76 5.56 1.54 16.99
C HIS A 76 5.55 0.06 16.62
N CYS A 77 6.71 -0.59 16.53
CA CYS A 77 6.82 -2.02 16.30
C CYS A 77 6.14 -2.85 17.39
N MET A 78 6.24 -2.45 18.66
CA MET A 78 5.58 -3.13 19.78
C MET A 78 4.06 -2.90 19.84
N ASN A 79 3.53 -1.87 19.16
CA ASN A 79 2.13 -1.48 19.22
C ASN A 79 1.37 -1.71 17.90
N MET A 80 1.96 -2.44 16.94
CA MET A 80 1.26 -2.93 15.76
C MET A 80 0.17 -3.94 16.13
N ARG A 81 -0.88 -3.99 15.32
CA ARG A 81 -2.00 -4.94 15.42
C ARG A 81 -1.78 -6.19 14.59
N TYR A 82 -1.22 -6.07 13.38
CA TYR A 82 -1.13 -7.18 12.43
C TYR A 82 0.28 -7.35 11.85
N PHE A 83 0.97 -6.26 11.56
CA PHE A 83 2.31 -6.25 10.99
C PHE A 83 3.39 -6.43 12.07
N THR A 84 4.51 -7.07 11.70
CA THR A 84 5.71 -7.14 12.55
C THR A 84 6.88 -6.48 11.85
N CYS A 85 7.66 -5.69 12.56
CA CYS A 85 8.80 -4.96 11.97
C CYS A 85 9.93 -5.86 11.43
N GLU A 86 9.91 -7.16 11.75
CA GLU A 86 10.80 -8.14 11.12
C GLU A 86 10.49 -8.34 9.62
N LEU A 87 9.25 -8.03 9.21
CA LEU A 87 8.76 -8.13 7.84
C LEU A 87 8.98 -6.84 7.03
N ILE A 88 9.70 -5.85 7.56
CA ILE A 88 10.05 -4.66 6.78
C ILE A 88 10.83 -5.10 5.53
N PRO A 89 10.39 -4.69 4.33
CA PRO A 89 11.03 -5.08 3.08
C PRO A 89 12.51 -4.71 3.04
N ALA A 90 13.33 -5.48 2.30
CA ALA A 90 14.78 -5.30 2.29
C ALA A 90 15.20 -3.92 1.75
N GLU A 91 14.45 -3.42 0.77
CA GLU A 91 14.54 -2.07 0.22
C GLU A 91 14.28 -0.97 1.27
N CYS A 92 13.51 -1.27 2.31
CA CYS A 92 13.20 -0.35 3.41
C CYS A 92 14.03 -0.59 4.67
N ARG A 93 14.96 -1.55 4.63
CA ARG A 93 15.93 -1.81 5.71
C ARG A 93 17.26 -1.09 5.51
N GLN A 94 17.43 -0.33 4.42
CA GLN A 94 18.68 0.31 4.04
C GLN A 94 19.15 1.37 5.05
N SER A 95 18.21 2.07 5.69
CA SER A 95 18.51 3.06 6.73
C SER A 95 17.50 2.98 7.88
N LEU A 96 17.90 3.46 9.06
CA LEU A 96 16.98 3.61 10.20
C LEU A 96 15.84 4.58 9.88
N SER A 97 16.07 5.54 8.97
CA SER A 97 15.04 6.49 8.56
C SER A 97 13.96 5.81 7.72
N ASP A 98 14.36 4.98 6.74
CA ASP A 98 13.43 4.21 5.91
C ASP A 98 12.64 3.18 6.73
N GLN A 99 13.31 2.51 7.67
CA GLN A 99 12.64 1.55 8.57
C GLN A 99 11.59 2.24 9.43
N ALA A 100 11.90 3.42 9.96
CA ALA A 100 10.97 4.19 10.75
C ALA A 100 9.84 4.78 9.90
N ASP A 101 10.12 5.39 8.74
CA ASP A 101 9.07 5.82 7.81
C ASP A 101 8.10 4.68 7.48
N TYR A 102 8.61 3.46 7.28
CA TYR A 102 7.79 2.27 7.06
C TYR A 102 6.96 1.90 8.27
N ALA A 103 7.60 1.69 9.43
CA ALA A 103 6.90 1.26 10.63
C ALA A 103 5.88 2.29 11.12
N LEU A 104 6.23 3.58 11.10
CA LEU A 104 5.32 4.66 11.51
C LEU A 104 4.09 4.70 10.60
N SER A 105 4.29 4.58 9.29
CA SER A 105 3.21 4.66 8.31
C SER A 105 2.30 3.43 8.32
N VAL A 106 2.85 2.23 8.48
CA VAL A 106 2.09 0.99 8.69
C VAL A 106 1.31 1.04 10.01
N HIS A 107 1.93 1.48 11.09
CA HIS A 107 1.25 1.62 12.38
C HIS A 107 0.05 2.56 12.28
N ALA A 108 0.21 3.68 11.56
CA ALA A 108 -0.89 4.60 11.29
C ALA A 108 -2.01 3.95 10.47
N MET A 109 -1.67 3.18 9.43
CA MET A 109 -2.64 2.44 8.62
C MET A 109 -3.48 1.46 9.45
N GLU A 110 -2.85 0.73 10.37
CA GLU A 110 -3.54 -0.24 11.25
C GLU A 110 -4.49 0.40 12.26
N HIS A 111 -4.30 1.69 12.49
CA HIS A 111 -5.10 2.51 13.40
C HIS A 111 -5.92 3.58 12.64
N ASP A 112 -6.47 3.17 11.49
CA ASP A 112 -7.44 3.93 10.68
C ASP A 112 -6.93 5.27 10.14
N TRP A 113 -5.61 5.45 10.10
CA TRP A 113 -4.91 6.68 9.72
C TRP A 113 -5.43 7.92 10.44
N ASN A 114 -5.76 7.79 11.72
CA ASN A 114 -5.96 8.98 12.54
C ASN A 114 -4.60 9.67 12.75
N SER A 115 -4.11 10.38 11.72
CA SER A 115 -2.80 11.01 11.67
C SER A 115 -2.57 11.94 12.87
N THR A 116 -3.63 12.58 13.35
CA THR A 116 -3.60 13.46 14.51
C THR A 116 -3.26 12.73 15.80
N HIS A 117 -3.78 11.53 16.01
CA HIS A 117 -3.46 10.71 17.19
C HIS A 117 -2.18 9.87 16.98
N GLN A 118 -2.01 9.31 15.79
CA GLN A 118 -1.03 8.27 15.52
C GLN A 118 0.36 8.81 15.16
N CYS A 119 0.45 9.96 14.48
CA CYS A 119 1.76 10.58 14.23
C CYS A 119 2.22 11.42 15.45
N TYR A 120 1.30 12.13 16.10
CA TYR A 120 1.70 13.04 17.18
C TYR A 120 1.86 12.35 18.55
N TYR A 121 1.13 11.26 18.79
CA TYR A 121 1.13 10.49 20.04
C TYR A 121 1.13 11.36 21.32
N LYS A 122 0.28 12.40 21.33
CA LYS A 122 0.16 13.37 22.44
C LYS A 122 1.49 14.00 22.89
N GLY A 123 2.45 14.14 21.98
CA GLY A 123 3.77 14.73 22.24
C GLY A 123 4.78 13.80 22.93
N ARG A 124 4.48 12.50 23.06
CA ARG A 124 5.40 11.52 23.69
C ARG A 124 6.36 10.85 22.71
N LEU A 125 6.04 10.85 21.42
CA LEU A 125 6.88 10.30 20.34
C LEU A 125 7.17 11.43 19.35
N ILE A 126 8.18 12.24 19.68
CA ILE A 126 8.49 13.50 19.00
C ILE A 126 9.17 13.25 17.64
N TYR A 127 8.75 12.29 16.81
CA TYR A 127 9.43 12.06 15.52
C TYR A 127 8.51 11.63 14.39
N ALA A 128 7.20 11.54 14.57
CA ALA A 128 6.30 11.34 13.44
C ALA A 128 5.57 12.65 13.12
N GLN A 129 5.68 13.10 11.88
CA GLN A 129 4.91 14.20 11.32
C GLN A 129 4.05 13.69 10.17
N PRO A 130 2.81 14.16 10.04
CA PRO A 130 2.02 13.92 8.85
C PRO A 130 2.68 14.66 7.67
N ARG A 131 3.20 13.92 6.68
CA ARG A 131 3.66 14.51 5.42
C ARG A 131 2.59 14.39 4.33
N ARG A 132 2.29 15.53 3.71
CA ARG A 132 1.26 15.71 2.68
C ARG A 132 1.65 15.16 1.30
N SER A 133 2.93 14.91 1.12
CA SER A 133 3.51 14.43 -0.12
C SER A 133 4.80 13.75 0.27
N VAL A 134 4.80 12.42 0.25
CA VAL A 134 6.06 11.67 0.18
C VAL A 134 6.71 12.14 -1.11
N PRO A 135 7.90 12.78 -1.07
CA PRO A 135 8.49 13.31 -2.28
C PRO A 135 8.59 12.20 -3.33
N ALA A 136 8.50 12.52 -4.62
CA ALA A 136 8.79 11.54 -5.67
C ALA A 136 10.21 10.93 -5.54
N ASN A 137 11.09 11.61 -4.76
CA ASN A 137 12.42 11.17 -4.34
C ASN A 137 12.52 10.90 -2.80
N GLY A 138 11.40 10.87 -2.08
CA GLY A 138 11.32 10.50 -0.67
C GLY A 138 11.38 9.00 -0.50
N SER A 139 11.58 8.53 0.74
CA SER A 139 11.74 7.09 1.00
C SER A 139 10.61 6.32 0.31
N ALA A 140 10.95 5.34 -0.53
CA ALA A 140 10.01 4.42 -1.19
C ALA A 140 9.28 3.51 -0.19
N CYS A 141 9.35 3.87 1.09
CA CYS A 141 9.09 3.11 2.29
C CYS A 141 8.02 3.79 3.14
N VAL A 142 7.26 4.71 2.60
CA VAL A 142 6.09 5.27 3.27
C VAL A 142 4.83 4.61 2.72
N VAL A 143 4.08 3.97 3.61
CA VAL A 143 2.74 3.45 3.31
C VAL A 143 1.75 4.60 3.45
N SER A 144 1.05 4.97 2.38
CA SER A 144 0.11 6.10 2.40
C SER A 144 -1.21 5.76 1.70
N ARG A 145 -2.19 6.66 1.80
CA ARG A 145 -3.42 6.55 1.02
C ARG A 145 -3.28 7.11 -0.41
N ASP A 146 -2.14 7.70 -0.76
CA ASP A 146 -1.88 8.19 -2.12
C ASP A 146 -1.36 7.06 -3.01
N PRO A 147 -2.08 6.67 -4.08
CA PRO A 147 -1.63 5.61 -4.97
C PRO A 147 -0.35 5.96 -5.74
N LEU A 148 -0.03 7.24 -5.91
CA LEU A 148 1.16 7.70 -6.64
C LEU A 148 2.44 7.65 -5.82
N THR A 149 2.34 7.67 -4.50
CA THR A 149 3.52 7.80 -3.63
C THR A 149 3.62 6.74 -2.55
N THR A 150 2.56 5.96 -2.29
CA THR A 150 2.63 4.84 -1.34
C THR A 150 3.69 3.81 -1.78
N ALA A 151 4.29 3.13 -0.80
CA ALA A 151 5.28 2.08 -1.00
C ALA A 151 4.71 0.92 -1.84
N LEU A 152 5.52 0.35 -2.74
CA LEU A 152 5.12 -0.78 -3.61
C LEU A 152 5.23 -2.13 -2.91
N THR A 153 4.62 -2.23 -1.74
CA THR A 153 4.68 -3.36 -0.79
C THR A 153 3.30 -3.94 -0.54
N ASP A 154 3.19 -5.04 0.23
CA ASP A 154 1.88 -5.60 0.58
C ASP A 154 1.06 -4.62 1.41
N GLU A 155 1.67 -3.97 2.41
CA GLU A 155 1.01 -2.96 3.24
C GLU A 155 0.56 -1.75 2.39
N GLY A 156 1.37 -1.33 1.42
CA GLY A 156 0.99 -0.31 0.44
C GLY A 156 -0.20 -0.70 -0.42
N TYR A 157 -0.26 -1.97 -0.85
CA TYR A 157 -1.38 -2.51 -1.60
C TYR A 157 -2.65 -2.62 -0.74
N GLN A 158 -2.54 -3.12 0.50
CA GLN A 158 -3.64 -3.17 1.46
C GLN A 158 -4.18 -1.76 1.77
N ALA A 159 -3.32 -0.74 1.82
CA ALA A 159 -3.74 0.65 1.96
C ALA A 159 -4.64 1.12 0.80
N MET A 160 -4.41 0.63 -0.42
CA MET A 160 -5.25 0.93 -1.58
C MET A 160 -6.57 0.15 -1.54
N LEU A 161 -6.50 -1.16 -1.25
CA LEU A 161 -7.68 -2.01 -1.14
C LEU A 161 -8.68 -1.49 -0.11
N ARG A 162 -8.19 -1.03 1.06
CA ARG A 162 -9.03 -0.47 2.12
C ARG A 162 -9.79 0.80 1.71
N GLN A 163 -9.35 1.53 0.69
CA GLN A 163 -10.06 2.71 0.21
C GLN A 163 -11.29 2.35 -0.62
N GLY A 164 -11.31 1.16 -1.23
CA GLY A 164 -12.39 0.74 -2.12
C GLY A 164 -12.53 1.58 -3.39
N ASP A 165 -11.52 2.38 -3.75
CA ASP A 165 -11.51 3.17 -4.97
C ASP A 165 -10.72 2.45 -6.06
N ALA A 166 -11.45 1.91 -7.04
CA ALA A 166 -10.88 1.21 -8.18
C ALA A 166 -9.86 2.06 -8.95
N ARG A 167 -10.04 3.39 -9.02
CA ARG A 167 -9.08 4.29 -9.71
C ARG A 167 -7.74 4.32 -9.00
N ASN A 168 -7.74 4.35 -7.67
CA ASN A 168 -6.49 4.33 -6.89
C ASN A 168 -5.80 2.97 -7.03
N ILE A 169 -6.56 1.88 -7.09
CA ILE A 169 -6.03 0.55 -7.33
C ILE A 169 -5.42 0.44 -8.74
N VAL A 170 -6.08 0.95 -9.79
CA VAL A 170 -5.51 1.05 -11.16
C VAL A 170 -4.14 1.75 -11.12
N VAL A 171 -4.08 2.92 -10.49
CA VAL A 171 -2.85 3.74 -10.43
C VAL A 171 -1.74 3.00 -9.68
N PHE A 172 -2.04 2.40 -8.52
CA PHE A 172 -1.06 1.63 -7.77
C PHE A 172 -0.56 0.41 -8.56
N THR A 173 -1.47 -0.39 -9.11
CA THR A 173 -1.13 -1.57 -9.93
C THR A 173 -0.27 -1.19 -11.13
N ARG A 174 -0.49 -0.01 -11.70
CA ARG A 174 0.28 0.48 -12.85
C ARG A 174 1.72 0.75 -12.43
N ARG A 175 1.92 1.35 -11.27
CA ARG A 175 3.25 1.55 -10.69
C ARG A 175 3.92 0.22 -10.38
N VAL A 176 3.20 -0.77 -9.85
CA VAL A 176 3.75 -2.12 -9.65
C VAL A 176 4.25 -2.71 -10.97
N ALA A 177 3.45 -2.65 -12.02
CA ALA A 177 3.81 -3.19 -13.33
C ALA A 177 5.02 -2.45 -13.93
N ILE A 178 4.99 -1.11 -13.95
CA ILE A 178 5.98 -0.30 -14.66
C ILE A 178 7.25 -0.06 -13.82
N GLU A 179 7.10 0.43 -12.60
CA GLU A 179 8.21 0.80 -11.71
C GLU A 179 8.79 -0.43 -11.00
N GLY A 180 7.92 -1.33 -10.53
CA GLY A 180 8.33 -2.49 -9.73
C GLY A 180 8.83 -3.67 -10.57
N LEU A 181 8.22 -3.90 -11.75
CA LEU A 181 8.49 -5.07 -12.58
C LEU A 181 9.05 -4.75 -13.96
N GLY A 182 9.08 -3.47 -14.36
CA GLY A 182 9.65 -3.06 -15.64
C GLY A 182 8.81 -3.44 -16.86
N TYR A 183 7.49 -3.61 -16.70
CA TYR A 183 6.58 -3.85 -17.81
C TYR A 183 6.10 -2.54 -18.48
N GLU A 184 5.61 -2.67 -19.71
CA GLU A 184 4.82 -1.70 -20.45
C GLU A 184 3.41 -2.27 -20.64
N ILE A 185 2.41 -1.42 -20.45
CA ILE A 185 1.00 -1.77 -20.67
C ILE A 185 0.68 -1.55 -22.14
N ARG A 186 0.23 -2.61 -22.82
CA ARG A 186 -0.14 -2.57 -24.26
C ARG A 186 -1.64 -2.47 -24.46
N ASP A 187 -2.40 -3.17 -23.64
CA ASP A 187 -3.85 -3.14 -23.65
C ASP A 187 -4.37 -2.61 -22.30
N GLU A 188 -4.96 -1.42 -22.36
CA GLU A 188 -5.55 -0.76 -21.20
C GLU A 188 -6.82 -1.46 -20.71
N ALA A 189 -7.55 -2.15 -21.59
CA ALA A 189 -8.80 -2.82 -21.20
C ALA A 189 -8.52 -4.04 -20.30
N GLY A 190 -7.54 -4.88 -20.67
CA GLY A 190 -7.08 -5.99 -19.83
C GLY A 190 -6.51 -5.52 -18.48
N PHE A 191 -5.80 -4.39 -18.49
CA PHE A 191 -5.27 -3.77 -17.27
C PHE A 191 -6.37 -3.27 -16.32
N GLU A 192 -7.36 -2.56 -16.85
CA GLU A 192 -8.49 -2.04 -16.07
C GLU A 192 -9.36 -3.16 -15.49
N ALA A 193 -9.53 -4.27 -16.21
CA ALA A 193 -10.27 -5.43 -15.72
C ALA A 193 -9.67 -6.02 -14.45
N LEU A 194 -8.33 -6.06 -14.34
CA LEU A 194 -7.64 -6.50 -13.13
C LEU A 194 -7.93 -5.57 -11.94
N ALA A 195 -8.03 -4.27 -12.18
CA ALA A 195 -8.32 -3.31 -11.12
C ALA A 195 -9.79 -3.30 -10.67
N LEU A 196 -10.71 -3.74 -11.53
CA LEU A 196 -12.13 -3.94 -11.15
C LEU A 196 -12.34 -5.15 -10.26
N SER A 197 -11.48 -6.16 -10.37
CA SER A 197 -11.49 -7.36 -9.51
C SER A 197 -10.08 -7.62 -8.95
N PRO A 198 -9.60 -6.76 -8.05
CA PRO A 198 -8.23 -6.82 -7.57
C PRO A 198 -7.99 -8.08 -6.73
N PRO A 199 -6.82 -8.72 -6.86
CA PRO A 199 -6.44 -9.84 -6.00
C PRO A 199 -6.28 -9.40 -4.55
N LEU A 200 -6.36 -10.35 -3.61
CA LEU A 200 -6.38 -10.05 -2.17
C LEU A 200 -5.01 -9.63 -1.61
N SER A 201 -3.91 -9.97 -2.28
CA SER A 201 -2.56 -9.71 -1.82
C SER A 201 -1.65 -9.17 -2.93
N MET A 202 -0.58 -8.49 -2.52
CA MET A 202 0.46 -8.02 -3.45
C MET A 202 1.23 -9.20 -4.06
N PHE A 203 1.33 -10.31 -3.35
CA PHE A 203 1.90 -11.55 -3.87
C PHE A 203 1.10 -12.07 -5.07
N ASP A 204 -0.23 -12.21 -4.90
CA ASP A 204 -1.12 -12.66 -5.96
C ASP A 204 -1.15 -11.67 -7.13
N LEU A 205 -1.11 -10.37 -6.84
CA LEU A 205 -0.99 -9.33 -7.86
C LEU A 205 0.26 -9.52 -8.71
N ARG A 206 1.43 -9.67 -8.08
CA ARG A 206 2.69 -9.91 -8.79
C ARG A 206 2.65 -11.22 -9.59
N ALA A 207 2.08 -12.28 -9.02
CA ALA A 207 1.92 -13.55 -9.72
C ALA A 207 1.07 -13.41 -10.99
N ILE A 208 -0.03 -12.65 -10.95
CA ILE A 208 -0.87 -12.37 -12.12
C ILE A 208 -0.10 -11.51 -13.14
N LEU A 209 0.58 -10.45 -12.70
CA LEU A 209 1.36 -9.56 -13.57
C LEU A 209 2.54 -10.28 -14.26
N GLN A 210 3.10 -11.30 -13.62
CA GLN A 210 4.21 -12.10 -14.15
C GLN A 210 3.74 -13.36 -14.89
N ALA A 211 2.45 -13.68 -14.88
CA ALA A 211 1.92 -14.85 -15.55
C ALA A 211 2.03 -14.69 -17.07
N ALA A 212 2.39 -15.77 -17.77
CA ALA A 212 2.43 -15.79 -19.23
C ALA A 212 1.08 -15.47 -19.90
N THR A 213 -0.02 -15.61 -19.16
CA THR A 213 -1.38 -15.26 -19.61
C THR A 213 -1.67 -13.76 -19.59
N ALA A 214 -0.81 -12.93 -18.98
CA ALA A 214 -0.94 -11.48 -18.98
C ALA A 214 -0.44 -10.89 -20.31
N THR A 215 -1.09 -11.28 -21.42
CA THR A 215 -0.74 -10.87 -22.80
C THR A 215 -0.88 -9.36 -23.05
N TRP A 216 -1.50 -8.64 -22.13
CA TRP A 216 -1.66 -7.19 -22.11
C TRP A 216 -0.44 -6.45 -21.53
N LEU A 217 0.56 -7.16 -20.99
CA LEU A 217 1.86 -6.62 -20.54
C LEU A 217 3.01 -7.07 -21.45
N CYS A 218 4.01 -6.20 -21.58
CA CYS A 218 5.25 -6.46 -22.30
C CYS A 218 6.46 -6.05 -21.45
N LEU A 219 7.51 -6.85 -21.36
CA LEU A 219 8.74 -6.42 -20.68
C LEU A 219 9.34 -5.22 -21.42
N ARG A 220 9.86 -4.23 -20.69
CA ARG A 220 10.55 -3.08 -21.28
C ARG A 220 11.98 -3.49 -21.68
N GLY A 221 12.28 -3.52 -22.97
CA GLY A 221 13.65 -3.77 -23.46
C GLY A 221 13.74 -4.04 -24.97
N PRO A 222 14.94 -3.97 -25.57
CA PRO A 222 15.15 -4.20 -27.01
C PRO A 222 14.89 -5.65 -27.45
N ASP A 223 14.95 -6.62 -26.52
CA ASP A 223 14.68 -8.04 -26.75
C ASP A 223 13.30 -8.48 -26.22
N ALA A 224 12.37 -7.53 -26.02
CA ALA A 224 11.05 -7.82 -25.49
C ALA A 224 10.23 -8.70 -26.44
N VAL A 225 10.21 -10.01 -26.18
CA VAL A 225 9.32 -10.95 -26.88
C VAL A 225 7.93 -10.81 -26.26
N CYS A 226 7.12 -9.92 -26.82
CA CYS A 226 5.67 -10.01 -26.65
C CYS A 226 5.20 -11.06 -27.64
N GLU A 227 5.06 -12.30 -27.19
CA GLU A 227 4.42 -13.32 -28.02
C GLU A 227 2.94 -12.95 -28.13
N VAL A 228 2.61 -12.21 -29.19
CA VAL A 228 1.23 -11.93 -29.56
C VAL A 228 0.64 -13.28 -29.93
N VAL A 229 -0.12 -13.88 -29.02
CA VAL A 229 -0.97 -15.01 -29.37
C VAL A 229 -2.05 -14.40 -30.28
N ALA A 230 -1.76 -14.36 -31.58
CA ALA A 230 -2.74 -14.03 -32.58
C ALA A 230 -3.84 -15.08 -32.45
N GLU A 231 -5.03 -14.67 -32.01
CA GLU A 231 -6.24 -15.44 -32.28
C GLU A 231 -6.39 -15.50 -33.80
N THR A 232 -5.81 -16.52 -34.42
CA THR A 232 -6.20 -16.91 -35.77
C THR A 232 -7.59 -17.54 -35.67
N ALA A 233 -8.59 -16.67 -35.71
CA ALA A 233 -9.91 -17.03 -36.18
C ALA A 233 -9.81 -17.33 -37.69
N GLU A 234 -9.54 -18.58 -38.05
CA GLU A 234 -9.91 -19.12 -39.36
C GLU A 234 -10.00 -20.64 -39.28
N GLY A 235 -11.22 -21.15 -39.47
CA GLY A 235 -11.47 -22.58 -39.50
C GLY A 235 -10.85 -23.23 -40.74
N SER A 236 -10.19 -24.36 -40.56
CA SER A 236 -10.26 -25.45 -41.51
C SER A 236 -9.86 -26.77 -40.84
N THR A 237 -10.53 -27.81 -41.31
CA THR A 237 -10.57 -29.18 -40.84
C THR A 237 -9.26 -29.97 -41.03
N SER A 238 -9.11 -31.00 -40.18
CA SER A 238 -8.35 -32.24 -40.37
C SER A 238 -6.84 -32.21 -40.11
N GLY A 239 -6.38 -33.15 -39.28
CA GLY A 239 -4.96 -33.47 -39.14
C GLY A 239 -4.62 -34.15 -37.82
N TYR A 240 -4.47 -35.47 -37.85
CA TYR A 240 -4.05 -36.35 -36.76
C TYR A 240 -2.73 -35.92 -36.07
N GLY A 241 -2.71 -35.99 -34.74
CA GLY A 241 -1.60 -36.57 -33.95
C GLY A 241 -0.48 -35.66 -33.45
N GLY A 242 -0.46 -35.40 -32.14
CA GLY A 242 0.71 -34.87 -31.43
C GLY A 242 0.40 -34.48 -29.99
N ALA A 243 0.67 -35.38 -29.05
CA ALA A 243 0.27 -35.31 -27.65
C ALA A 243 1.08 -34.29 -26.81
N SER A 244 0.38 -33.49 -25.99
CA SER A 244 0.92 -32.94 -24.74
C SER A 244 0.36 -33.75 -23.56
N ALA A 245 1.14 -34.76 -23.14
CA ALA A 245 0.77 -35.81 -22.20
C ALA A 245 0.88 -35.41 -20.71
N ASP A 246 0.90 -34.12 -20.34
CA ASP A 246 1.34 -33.73 -18.98
C ASP A 246 0.25 -33.37 -17.96
N LEU A 247 -1.04 -33.41 -18.31
CA LEU A 247 -2.10 -33.06 -17.34
C LEU A 247 -3.21 -34.10 -17.16
N ALA A 248 -3.23 -35.17 -17.96
CA ALA A 248 -4.27 -36.20 -17.88
C ALA A 248 -4.18 -37.06 -16.60
N TRP A 249 -2.99 -37.24 -16.00
CA TRP A 249 -2.86 -38.12 -14.83
C TRP A 249 -3.51 -37.55 -13.57
N ARG A 250 -3.61 -36.22 -13.42
CA ARG A 250 -4.26 -35.60 -12.24
C ARG A 250 -5.76 -35.82 -12.23
N THR A 251 -6.43 -35.86 -13.39
CA THR A 251 -7.88 -36.09 -13.45
C THR A 251 -8.26 -37.54 -13.17
N TRP A 252 -7.43 -38.51 -13.56
CA TRP A 252 -7.70 -39.94 -13.28
C TRP A 252 -7.30 -40.36 -11.86
N ALA A 253 -6.32 -39.71 -11.24
CA ALA A 253 -5.92 -40.00 -9.86
C ALA A 253 -7.05 -39.72 -8.84
N PHE A 254 -7.80 -38.63 -9.00
CA PHE A 254 -8.92 -38.31 -8.11
C PHE A 254 -10.15 -39.21 -8.35
N ALA A 255 -10.41 -39.62 -9.60
CA ALA A 255 -11.48 -40.57 -9.90
C ALA A 255 -11.21 -41.96 -9.29
N ALA A 256 -9.94 -42.41 -9.30
CA ALA A 256 -9.55 -43.69 -8.71
C ALA A 256 -9.65 -43.70 -7.17
N LEU A 257 -9.27 -42.59 -6.51
CA LEU A 257 -9.41 -42.43 -5.06
C LEU A 257 -10.88 -42.33 -4.61
N GLY A 258 -11.72 -41.61 -5.37
CA GLY A 258 -13.15 -41.51 -5.11
C GLY A 258 -13.88 -42.85 -5.23
N GLY A 259 -13.52 -43.67 -6.22
CA GLY A 259 -14.09 -45.01 -6.41
C GLY A 259 -13.74 -46.00 -5.28
N LEU A 260 -12.51 -45.95 -4.77
CA LEU A 260 -12.05 -46.85 -3.70
C LEU A 260 -12.74 -46.59 -2.35
N VAL A 261 -13.05 -45.33 -2.03
CA VAL A 261 -13.79 -44.95 -0.81
C VAL A 261 -15.26 -45.39 -0.90
N LEU A 262 -15.87 -45.31 -2.09
CA LEU A 262 -17.25 -45.74 -2.30
C LEU A 262 -17.42 -47.26 -2.21
N VAL A 263 -16.46 -48.05 -2.70
CA VAL A 263 -16.48 -49.51 -2.62
C VAL A 263 -16.22 -50.00 -1.18
N SER A 264 -15.38 -49.32 -0.41
CA SER A 264 -15.14 -49.68 0.99
C SER A 264 -16.31 -49.35 1.92
N LEU A 265 -17.11 -48.33 1.60
CA LEU A 265 -18.36 -48.02 2.31
C LEU A 265 -19.51 -49.00 1.98
N LEU A 266 -19.53 -49.58 0.78
CA LEU A 266 -20.55 -50.55 0.36
C LEU A 266 -20.29 -51.98 0.86
N CYS A 267 -19.05 -52.33 1.18
CA CYS A 267 -18.70 -53.65 1.74
C CYS A 267 -18.75 -53.70 3.29
N ALA A 268 -19.15 -52.61 3.96
CA ALA A 268 -19.24 -52.52 5.42
C ALA A 268 -20.68 -52.64 5.97
N TRP A 269 -21.62 -53.11 5.15
CA TRP A 269 -23.00 -53.46 5.53
C TRP A 269 -23.33 -54.91 5.16
#